data_AF-A0A496S6G3-F1
#
_entry.id   AF-A0A496S6G3-F1
#
_cell.length_a   1.000
_cell.length_b   1.000
_cell.length_c   1.000
_cell.angle_alpha   90.00
_cell.angle_beta   90.00
_cell.angle_gamma   90.00
#
_symmetry.space_group_name_H-M   'P 1'
#
loop_
_entity.id
_entity.type
_entity.pdbx_description
1 polymer ?
#
loop_
_entity_poly.entity_id
_entity_poly.type
_entity_poly.pdbx_seq_one_letter_code
_entity_poly.pdbx_strand_id
1 'polypeptide(L)'
;MPQRKSAKKRLNADQKRRLRNLALKNKIKQAKKRFLRAIKEKNIEEAKKTQSLLYKALDKAAAKKYIHKNKASRKKSRLSQKLSSLLKEELKN
;
A
#
# COMPACT_ATOMS: atom_id res chain seq x y z
N MET A 1 0.20 -11.36 31.55
CA MET A 1 -0.27 -12.59 30.86
C MET A 1 -1.77 -12.71 30.99
N PRO A 2 -2.51 -13.27 30.01
CA PRO A 2 -3.95 -13.45 30.12
C PRO A 2 -4.29 -14.46 31.21
N GLN A 3 -5.10 -14.04 32.20
CA GLN A 3 -5.49 -14.90 33.32
C GLN A 3 -6.72 -15.78 33.02
N ARG A 4 -7.57 -15.35 32.07
CA ARG A 4 -8.78 -16.10 31.67
C ARG A 4 -8.55 -16.89 30.37
N LYS A 5 -9.13 -18.10 30.25
CA LYS A 5 -9.01 -18.97 29.06
C LYS A 5 -9.43 -18.25 27.75
N SER A 6 -10.50 -17.45 27.80
CA SER A 6 -10.98 -16.66 26.65
C SER A 6 -9.99 -15.59 26.21
N ALA A 7 -9.26 -14.97 27.14
CA ALA A 7 -8.23 -13.98 26.84
C ALA A 7 -7.00 -14.62 26.17
N LYS A 8 -6.56 -15.80 26.64
CA LYS A 8 -5.48 -16.56 25.99
C LYS A 8 -5.82 -16.91 24.53
N LYS A 9 -7.07 -17.35 24.27
CA LYS A 9 -7.57 -17.62 22.91
C LYS A 9 -7.54 -16.37 22.02
N ARG A 10 -8.00 -15.22 22.55
CA ARG A 10 -7.98 -13.95 21.81
C ARG A 10 -6.56 -13.52 21.45
N LEU A 11 -5.62 -13.61 22.40
CA LEU A 11 -4.21 -13.28 22.16
C LEU A 11 -3.61 -14.09 21.01
N ASN A 12 -3.86 -15.40 20.97
CA ASN A 12 -3.39 -16.27 19.88
C ASN A 12 -4.00 -15.88 18.52
N ALA A 13 -5.29 -15.53 18.49
CA ALA A 13 -5.97 -15.08 17.28
C ALA A 13 -5.42 -13.73 16.79
N ASP A 14 -5.12 -12.82 17.71
CA ASP A 14 -4.60 -11.49 17.40
C ASP A 14 -3.16 -11.56 16.88
N GLN A 15 -2.31 -12.44 17.44
CA GLN A 15 -0.97 -12.70 16.90
C GLN A 15 -1.04 -13.16 15.44
N LYS A 16 -1.91 -14.12 15.13
CA LYS A 16 -2.12 -14.61 13.74
C LYS A 16 -2.59 -13.49 12.82
N ARG A 17 -3.52 -12.63 13.27
CA ARG A 17 -3.98 -11.46 12.50
C ARG A 17 -2.86 -10.44 12.29
N ARG A 18 -2.07 -10.17 13.33
CA ARG A 18 -0.95 -9.22 13.32
C ARG A 18 0.08 -9.62 12.27
N LEU A 19 0.47 -10.89 12.20
CA LEU A 19 1.44 -11.39 11.20
C LEU A 19 0.95 -11.16 9.76
N ARG A 20 -0.31 -11.50 9.47
CA ARG A 20 -0.91 -11.27 8.14
C ARG A 20 -0.96 -9.78 7.78
N ASN A 21 -1.35 -8.95 8.73
CA ASN A 21 -1.44 -7.49 8.54
C ASN A 21 -0.05 -6.86 8.36
N LEU A 22 0.96 -7.36 9.07
CA LEU A 22 2.33 -6.91 8.95
C LEU A 22 2.89 -7.19 7.54
N ALA A 23 2.64 -8.37 6.99
CA ALA A 23 3.05 -8.70 5.62
C ALA A 23 2.41 -7.77 4.58
N LEU A 24 1.11 -7.48 4.71
CA LEU A 24 0.41 -6.52 3.82
C LEU A 24 0.97 -5.10 3.97
N LYS A 25 1.21 -4.65 5.21
CA LYS A 25 1.81 -3.34 5.50
C LYS A 25 3.17 -3.19 4.83
N ASN A 26 4.03 -4.19 4.99
CA ASN A 26 5.38 -4.19 4.43
C ASN A 26 5.35 -4.19 2.90
N LYS A 27 4.46 -4.99 2.28
CA LYS A 27 4.28 -5.00 0.82
C LYS A 27 3.87 -3.63 0.28
N ILE A 28 2.91 -2.95 0.91
CA ILE A 28 2.50 -1.59 0.52
C ILE A 28 3.66 -0.61 0.69
N LYS A 29 4.40 -0.69 1.80
CA LYS A 29 5.56 0.19 2.07
C LYS A 29 6.64 0.02 1.01
N GLN A 30 6.97 -1.22 0.66
CA GLN A 30 7.98 -1.53 -0.35
C GLN A 30 7.56 -1.07 -1.74
N ALA A 31 6.34 -1.37 -2.18
CA ALA A 31 5.81 -0.92 -3.46
C ALA A 31 5.76 0.61 -3.55
N LYS A 32 5.36 1.29 -2.48
CA LYS A 32 5.37 2.76 -2.41
C LYS A 32 6.80 3.32 -2.53
N LYS A 33 7.79 2.70 -1.88
CA LYS A 33 9.19 3.14 -1.96
C LYS A 33 9.73 3.02 -3.39
N ARG A 34 9.44 1.90 -4.07
CA ARG A 34 9.82 1.69 -5.48
C ARG A 34 9.20 2.73 -6.41
N PHE A 35 7.89 2.97 -6.27
CA PHE A 35 7.20 4.00 -7.06
C PHE A 35 7.77 5.41 -6.85
N LEU A 36 8.05 5.80 -5.60
CA LEU A 36 8.66 7.10 -5.31
C LEU A 36 10.09 7.22 -5.84
N ARG A 37 10.83 6.11 -5.92
CA ARG A 37 12.17 6.08 -6.52
C ARG A 37 12.08 6.28 -8.04
N ALA A 38 11.21 5.54 -8.72
CA ALA A 38 11.01 5.69 -10.17
C ALA A 38 10.57 7.12 -10.56
N ILE A 39 9.72 7.76 -9.75
CA ILE A 39 9.36 9.18 -9.94
C ILE A 39 10.58 10.11 -9.83
N LYS A 40 11.45 9.88 -8.83
CA LYS A 40 12.65 10.70 -8.64
C LYS A 40 13.64 10.55 -9.79
N GLU A 41 13.75 9.33 -10.32
CA GLU A 41 14.63 9.00 -11.45
C GLU A 41 14.00 9.36 -12.81
N LYS A 42 12.80 9.96 -12.83
CA LYS A 42 12.01 10.31 -14.03
C LYS A 42 11.79 9.14 -15.01
N ASN A 43 11.85 7.90 -14.54
CA ASN A 43 11.60 6.73 -15.38
C ASN A 43 10.09 6.43 -15.44
N ILE A 44 9.44 6.83 -16.53
CA ILE A 44 7.99 6.72 -16.70
C ILE A 44 7.53 5.27 -16.84
N GLU A 45 8.26 4.43 -17.56
CA GLU A 45 7.89 3.03 -17.76
C GLU A 45 7.92 2.26 -16.44
N GLU A 46 8.98 2.46 -15.66
CA GLU A 46 9.09 1.85 -14.34
C GLU A 46 8.06 2.43 -13.36
N ALA A 47 7.76 3.73 -13.45
CA ALA A 47 6.72 4.35 -12.64
C ALA A 47 5.34 3.74 -12.93
N LYS A 48 4.97 3.53 -14.19
CA LYS A 48 3.70 2.87 -14.58
C LYS A 48 3.64 1.42 -14.07
N LYS A 49 4.73 0.65 -14.23
CA LYS A 49 4.80 -0.74 -13.75
C LYS A 49 4.66 -0.83 -12.23
N THR A 50 5.40 0.01 -11.51
CA THR A 50 5.35 0.03 -10.03
C THR A 50 4.03 0.58 -9.49
N GLN A 51 3.37 1.49 -10.21
CA GLN A 51 2.03 1.98 -9.88
C GLN A 51 0.99 0.86 -9.91
N SER A 52 0.99 0.03 -10.96
CA SER A 52 0.06 -1.11 -11.08
C SER A 52 0.24 -2.10 -9.91
N LEU A 53 1.50 -2.42 -9.55
CA LEU A 53 1.80 -3.28 -8.40
C LEU A 53 1.32 -2.66 -7.08
N LEU A 54 1.47 -1.35 -6.91
CA LEU A 54 1.02 -0.64 -5.73
C LEU A 54 -0.51 -0.62 -5.61
N TYR A 55 -1.22 -0.43 -6.73
CA TYR A 55 -2.68 -0.50 -6.76
C TYR A 55 -3.18 -1.89 -6.37
N LYS A 56 -2.59 -2.94 -6.96
CA LYS A 56 -2.87 -4.33 -6.58
C LYS A 56 -2.66 -4.60 -5.10
N ALA A 57 -1.61 -4.03 -4.49
CA ALA A 57 -1.35 -4.18 -3.06
C ALA A 57 -2.37 -3.44 -2.19
N LEU A 58 -2.76 -2.22 -2.57
CA LEU A 58 -3.77 -1.42 -1.86
C LEU A 58 -5.15 -2.07 -1.91
N ASP A 59 -5.57 -2.57 -3.07
CA ASP A 59 -6.88 -3.20 -3.21
C ASP A 59 -6.97 -4.52 -2.46
N LYS A 60 -5.92 -5.34 -2.50
CA LYS A 60 -5.86 -6.56 -1.67
C LYS A 60 -5.93 -6.24 -0.18
N ALA A 61 -5.32 -5.14 0.26
CA ALA A 61 -5.40 -4.71 1.65
C ALA A 61 -6.79 -4.17 2.03
N ALA A 62 -7.50 -3.54 1.09
CA ALA A 62 -8.87 -3.10 1.29
C ALA A 62 -9.84 -4.28 1.36
N ALA A 63 -9.72 -5.24 0.42
CA ALA A 63 -10.51 -6.47 0.40
C ALA A 63 -10.35 -7.30 1.68
N LYS A 64 -9.11 -7.39 2.20
CA LYS A 64 -8.82 -8.06 3.49
C LYS A 64 -9.18 -7.23 4.73
N LYS A 65 -9.86 -6.10 4.56
CA LYS A 65 -10.26 -5.17 5.64
C LYS A 65 -9.09 -4.67 6.51
N TYR A 66 -7.86 -4.72 6.00
CA TYR A 66 -6.69 -4.15 6.70
C TYR A 66 -6.68 -2.62 6.62
N ILE A 67 -7.12 -2.07 5.47
CA ILE A 67 -7.37 -0.64 5.30
C ILE A 67 -8.81 -0.43 4.85
N HIS A 68 -9.41 0.70 5.24
CA HIS A 68 -10.73 1.07 4.74
C HIS A 68 -10.67 1.38 3.23
N LYS A 69 -11.74 1.09 2.49
CA LYS A 69 -11.87 1.38 1.04
C LYS A 69 -11.50 2.83 0.71
N ASN A 70 -12.00 3.79 1.48
CA ASN A 70 -11.69 5.22 1.31
C ASN A 70 -10.20 5.53 1.56
N LYS A 71 -9.52 4.79 2.44
CA LYS A 71 -8.07 4.97 2.67
C LYS A 71 -7.27 4.44 1.48
N ALA A 72 -7.71 3.36 0.83
CA ALA A 72 -7.12 2.88 -0.41
C ALA A 72 -7.34 3.90 -1.54
N SER A 73 -8.58 4.37 -1.76
CA SER A 73 -8.92 5.35 -2.80
C SER A 73 -8.15 6.66 -2.64
N ARG A 74 -8.09 7.23 -1.42
CA ARG A 74 -7.30 8.44 -1.15
C ARG A 74 -5.82 8.27 -1.47
N LYS A 75 -5.24 7.10 -1.19
CA LYS A 75 -3.83 6.81 -1.52
C LYS A 75 -3.62 6.67 -3.02
N LYS A 76 -4.53 6.01 -3.73
CA LYS A 76 -4.48 5.89 -5.20
C LYS A 76 -4.52 7.26 -5.86
N SER A 77 -5.52 8.07 -5.52
CA SER A 77 -5.71 9.42 -6.07
C SER A 77 -4.45 10.29 -5.90
N ARG A 78 -3.90 10.39 -4.67
CA ARG A 78 -2.69 11.19 -4.41
C ARG A 78 -1.45 10.73 -5.19
N LEU A 79 -1.30 9.43 -5.45
CA LEU A 79 -0.15 8.90 -6.17
C LEU A 79 -0.32 9.07 -7.68
N SER A 80 -1.55 8.90 -8.18
CA SER A 80 -1.89 9.19 -9.57
C SER A 80 -1.60 10.65 -9.92
N GLN A 81 -2.03 11.58 -9.06
CA GLN A 81 -1.79 13.01 -9.26
C GLN A 81 -0.30 13.35 -9.40
N LYS A 82 0.58 12.69 -8.63
CA LYS A 82 2.02 12.89 -8.73
C LYS A 82 2.58 12.46 -10.08
N LEU A 83 2.17 11.29 -10.58
CA LEU A 83 2.60 10.82 -11.89
C LEU A 83 2.03 11.70 -13.02
N SER A 84 0.76 12.08 -12.91
CA SER A 84 0.11 12.98 -13.88
C SER A 84 0.75 14.37 -13.91
N SER A 85 1.20 14.90 -12.77
CA SER A 85 1.94 16.17 -12.71
C SER A 85 3.25 16.06 -13.47
N LEU A 86 4.01 14.99 -13.25
CA LEU A 86 5.29 14.74 -13.91
C LEU A 86 5.13 14.60 -15.43
N LEU A 87 4.10 13.88 -15.87
CA LEU A 87 3.76 13.77 -17.31
C LEU A 87 3.35 15.11 -17.93
N LYS A 88 2.67 15.98 -17.19
CA LYS A 88 2.29 17.32 -17.68
C LYS A 88 3.49 18.27 -17.79
N GLU A 89 4.47 18.14 -16.91
CA GLU A 89 5.72 18.90 -16.98
C GLU A 89 6.55 18.50 -18.19
N GLU A 90 6.59 17.21 -18.54
CA GLU A 90 7.25 16.76 -19.77
C GLU A 90 6.56 17.24 -21.05
N LEU A 91 5.23 17.28 -21.09
CA LEU A 91 4.47 17.72 -22.27
C LEU A 91 4.47 19.25 -22.50
N LYS A 92 4.95 20.03 -21.52
CA LYS A 92 5.03 21.49 -21.61
C LYS A 92 6.40 21.99 -22.09
N ASN A 93 7.40 21.12 -22.12
CA ASN A 93 8.71 21.37 -22.75
C ASN A 93 8.69 20.86 -24.18
#